data_AF-A0A2I1HEV7-F1
#
_entry.id   AF-A0A2I1HEV7-F1
#
_cell.length_a   1.000
_cell.length_b   1.000
_cell.length_c   1.000
_cell.angle_alpha   90.00
_cell.angle_beta   90.00
_cell.angle_gamma   90.00
#
_symmetry.space_group_name_H-M   'P 1'
#
loop_
_entity.id
_entity.type
_entity.pdbx_description
1 polymer ?
#
loop_
_entity_poly.entity_id
_entity_poly.type
_entity_poly.pdbx_seq_one_letter_code
_entity_poly.pdbx_strand_id
1 'polypeptide(L)'
;MLQHRVWSTTDFKCAIQKAGILIETHFDPTKENVIIFLSDGECETPTSQLNAICKQNKERGSPLYLYTILFGHDWHSGSLEEMAKIAQSYHPQNSSSKALRCQFAITADAGKLVNHFNYVEESLRKHKPALLRKVQ
;
A
#
# COMPACT_ATOMS: atom_id res chain seq x y z
N MET A 1 -21.46 -14.58 -10.02
CA MET A 1 -20.98 -14.00 -8.76
C MET A 1 -19.71 -14.71 -8.36
N LEU A 2 -18.62 -13.98 -8.08
CA LEU A 2 -17.42 -14.56 -7.45
C LEU A 2 -17.84 -15.13 -6.09
N GLN A 3 -17.47 -16.39 -5.81
CA GLN A 3 -17.66 -16.93 -4.47
C GLN A 3 -16.76 -16.16 -3.51
N HIS A 4 -17.35 -15.43 -2.57
CA HIS A 4 -16.62 -14.74 -1.51
C HIS A 4 -17.05 -15.31 -0.16
N ARG A 5 -16.07 -15.70 0.65
CA ARG A 5 -16.28 -16.00 2.06
C ARG A 5 -16.13 -14.69 2.83
N VAL A 6 -17.19 -14.26 3.48
CA VAL A 6 -17.13 -13.14 4.42
C VAL A 6 -16.48 -13.67 5.70
N TRP A 7 -15.27 -13.19 6.02
CA TRP A 7 -14.75 -13.28 7.38
C TRP A 7 -15.23 -12.05 8.14
N SER A 8 -15.70 -12.23 9.37
CA SER A 8 -16.41 -11.20 10.12
C SER A 8 -15.52 -10.07 10.67
N THR A 9 -14.25 -9.97 10.27
CA THR A 9 -13.32 -8.96 10.78
C THR A 9 -12.29 -8.57 9.73
N THR A 10 -11.99 -7.28 9.67
CA THR A 10 -10.86 -6.72 8.90
C THR A 10 -9.63 -6.62 9.81
N ASP A 11 -8.50 -7.17 9.37
CA ASP A 11 -7.25 -7.15 10.14
C ASP A 11 -6.09 -6.58 9.29
N PHE A 12 -5.82 -5.29 9.49
CA PHE A 12 -4.72 -4.60 8.81
C PHE A 12 -3.34 -5.12 9.26
N LYS A 13 -3.21 -5.62 10.49
CA LYS A 13 -1.94 -6.14 11.03
C LYS A 13 -1.54 -7.39 10.26
N CYS A 14 -2.47 -8.34 10.12
CA CYS A 14 -2.26 -9.56 9.35
C CYS A 14 -1.98 -9.27 7.86
N ALA A 15 -2.70 -8.31 7.27
CA ALA A 15 -2.51 -7.93 5.88
C ALA A 15 -1.10 -7.36 5.62
N ILE A 16 -0.62 -6.43 6.45
CA ILE A 16 0.72 -5.84 6.31
C ILE A 16 1.82 -6.87 6.60
N GLN A 17 1.63 -7.77 7.58
CA GLN A 17 2.57 -8.86 7.83
C GLN A 17 2.73 -9.78 6.62
N LYS A 18 1.62 -10.19 5.99
CA LYS A 18 1.65 -11.00 4.77
C LYS A 18 2.34 -10.30 3.61
N ALA A 19 2.09 -9.00 3.44
CA ALA A 19 2.79 -8.20 2.44
C ALA A 19 4.31 -8.16 2.72
N GLY A 20 4.71 -8.01 3.98
CA GLY A 20 6.13 -8.06 4.40
C GLY A 20 6.80 -9.39 4.04
N ILE A 21 6.14 -10.52 4.33
CA ILE A 21 6.66 -11.85 3.98
C ILE A 21 6.85 -11.98 2.45
N LEU A 22 5.89 -11.50 1.65
CA LEU A 22 5.99 -11.54 0.19
C LEU A 22 7.14 -10.68 -0.34
N ILE A 23 7.28 -9.46 0.18
CA ILE A 23 8.38 -8.55 -0.18
C ILE A 23 9.73 -9.19 0.19
N GLU A 24 9.85 -9.79 1.36
CA GLU A 24 11.08 -10.46 1.77
C GLU A 24 11.41 -11.67 0.89
N THR A 25 10.41 -12.50 0.59
CA THR A 25 10.57 -13.72 -0.22
C THR A 25 10.98 -13.40 -1.66
N HIS A 26 10.50 -12.28 -2.22
CA HIS A 26 10.72 -11.90 -3.61
C HIS A 26 11.54 -10.61 -3.76
N PHE A 27 12.33 -10.26 -2.75
CA PHE A 27 13.08 -9.02 -2.72
C PHE A 27 14.05 -8.93 -3.92
N ASP A 28 13.98 -7.82 -4.64
CA ASP A 28 14.83 -7.53 -5.79
C ASP A 28 15.40 -6.11 -5.63
N PRO A 29 16.73 -5.94 -5.45
CA PRO A 29 17.32 -4.61 -5.23
C PRO A 29 17.25 -3.71 -6.47
N THR A 30 16.86 -4.24 -7.64
CA THR A 30 16.67 -3.46 -8.86
C THR A 30 15.25 -2.92 -9.02
N LYS A 31 14.35 -3.28 -8.10
CA LYS A 31 12.93 -2.89 -8.14
C LYS A 31 12.51 -2.16 -6.88
N GLU A 32 11.46 -1.36 -7.01
CA GLU A 32 10.81 -0.72 -5.88
C GLU A 32 9.62 -1.55 -5.39
N ASN A 33 9.48 -1.67 -4.06
CA ASN A 33 8.34 -2.34 -3.44
C ASN A 33 7.18 -1.35 -3.29
N VAL A 34 6.02 -1.72 -3.85
CA VAL A 34 4.81 -0.90 -3.81
C VAL A 34 3.65 -1.73 -3.28
N ILE A 35 3.00 -1.25 -2.21
CA ILE A 35 1.75 -1.82 -1.70
C ILE A 35 0.61 -0.87 -2.06
N ILE A 36 -0.43 -1.41 -2.69
CA ILE A 36 -1.70 -0.71 -2.89
C ILE A 36 -2.72 -1.37 -1.97
N PHE A 37 -3.17 -0.63 -0.96
CA PHE A 37 -4.01 -1.10 0.12
C PHE A 37 -5.41 -0.49 -0.01
N LEU A 38 -6.40 -1.33 -0.31
CA LEU A 38 -7.80 -0.91 -0.47
C LEU A 38 -8.59 -1.37 0.74
N SER A 39 -9.33 -0.45 1.37
CA SER A 39 -10.19 -0.76 2.51
C SER A 39 -11.29 0.29 2.69
N ASP A 40 -12.34 -0.06 3.43
CA ASP A 40 -13.36 0.86 3.94
C ASP A 40 -12.90 1.62 5.21
N GLY A 41 -11.71 1.33 5.72
CA GLY A 41 -11.08 2.02 6.85
C GLY A 41 -11.48 1.48 8.23
N GLU A 42 -12.33 0.44 8.29
CA GLU A 42 -12.84 -0.12 9.55
C GLU A 42 -11.82 -1.08 10.23
N CYS A 43 -10.63 -0.57 10.51
CA CYS A 43 -9.62 -1.26 11.32
C CYS A 43 -8.61 -0.25 11.89
N GLU A 44 -7.92 -0.64 12.97
CA GLU A 44 -6.86 0.17 13.56
C GLU A 44 -5.61 0.21 12.66
N THR A 45 -4.85 1.31 12.76
CA THR A 45 -3.54 1.43 12.12
C THR A 45 -2.57 0.36 12.65
N PRO A 46 -1.99 -0.49 11.79
CA PRO A 46 -1.01 -1.51 12.17
C PRO A 46 0.39 -0.90 12.35
N THR A 47 0.54 0.04 13.28
CA THR A 47 1.73 0.89 13.43
C THR A 47 3.02 0.11 13.62
N SER A 48 3.03 -0.94 14.44
CA SER A 48 4.25 -1.73 14.68
C SER A 48 4.66 -2.53 13.44
N GLN A 49 3.70 -3.13 12.73
CA GLN A 49 3.95 -3.87 11.49
C GLN A 49 4.45 -2.94 10.37
N LEU A 50 3.86 -1.75 10.23
CA LEU A 50 4.28 -0.76 9.24
C LEU A 50 5.68 -0.24 9.51
N ASN A 51 6.02 0.08 10.76
CA ASN A 51 7.37 0.49 11.10
C ASN A 51 8.38 -0.63 10.80
N ALA A 52 8.06 -1.87 11.13
CA ALA A 52 8.94 -3.01 10.88
C ALA A 52 9.23 -3.20 9.37
N ILE A 53 8.18 -3.27 8.54
CA ILE A 53 8.33 -3.47 7.09
C ILE A 53 9.02 -2.27 6.41
N CYS A 54 8.70 -1.04 6.81
CA CYS A 54 9.32 0.16 6.24
C CYS A 54 10.80 0.27 6.61
N LYS A 55 11.14 -0.01 7.87
CA LYS A 55 12.53 -0.04 8.33
C LYS A 55 13.35 -1.09 7.57
N GLN A 56 12.84 -2.31 7.46
CA GLN A 56 13.51 -3.40 6.74
C GLN A 56 13.78 -3.04 5.26
N ASN A 57 12.79 -2.45 4.58
CA ASN A 57 12.92 -2.02 3.19
C ASN A 57 13.96 -0.90 3.04
N LYS A 58 13.92 0.10 3.92
CA LYS A 58 14.91 1.19 3.96
C LYS A 58 16.34 0.69 4.18
N GLU A 59 16.53 -0.25 5.11
CA GLU A 59 17.84 -0.85 5.40
C GLU A 59 18.40 -1.65 4.21
N ARG A 60 17.52 -2.18 3.35
CA ARG A 60 17.90 -2.87 2.10
C ARG A 60 18.09 -1.93 0.91
N GLY A 61 17.97 -0.62 1.11
CA GLY A 61 18.21 0.39 0.08
C GLY A 61 17.05 0.64 -0.88
N SER A 62 15.90 -0.01 -0.72
CA SER A 62 14.66 0.26 -1.48
C SER A 62 13.53 0.57 -0.51
N PRO A 63 13.24 1.85 -0.23
CA PRO A 63 12.15 2.26 0.63
C PRO A 63 10.78 1.78 0.13
N LEU A 64 9.91 1.35 1.06
CA LEU A 64 8.57 0.86 0.72
C LEU A 64 7.62 2.01 0.35
N TYR A 65 6.95 1.91 -0.80
CA TYR A 65 5.87 2.81 -1.18
C TYR A 65 4.51 2.22 -0.81
N LEU A 66 3.65 3.03 -0.19
CA LEU A 66 2.33 2.63 0.26
C LEU A 66 1.25 3.58 -0.24
N TYR A 67 0.34 3.05 -1.05
CA TYR A 67 -0.87 3.72 -1.52
C TYR A 67 -2.05 3.17 -0.73
N THR A 68 -2.65 3.97 0.14
CA THR A 68 -3.87 3.58 0.86
C THR A 68 -5.08 4.25 0.22
N ILE A 69 -6.09 3.46 -0.14
CA ILE A 69 -7.27 3.93 -0.83
C ILE A 69 -8.50 3.58 0.01
N LEU A 70 -9.19 4.62 0.47
CA LEU A 70 -10.50 4.48 1.12
C LEU A 70 -11.58 4.26 0.07
N PHE A 71 -12.28 3.14 0.17
CA PHE A 71 -13.47 2.83 -0.61
C PHE A 71 -14.65 2.67 0.36
N GLY A 72 -15.23 3.80 0.77
CA GLY A 72 -16.24 3.85 1.82
C GLY A 72 -16.51 5.28 2.28
N HIS A 73 -17.20 5.43 3.41
CA HIS A 73 -17.47 6.73 4.03
C HIS A 73 -16.20 7.29 4.69
N ASP A 74 -15.98 8.59 4.57
CA ASP A 74 -14.77 9.28 5.05
C ASP A 74 -14.57 9.24 6.57
N TRP A 75 -15.61 8.93 7.36
CA TRP A 75 -15.51 8.93 8.82
C TRP A 75 -14.54 7.89 9.40
N HIS A 76 -14.13 6.89 8.60
CA HIS A 76 -13.17 5.86 8.98
C HIS A 76 -11.82 5.99 8.26
N SER A 77 -11.50 7.16 7.68
CA SER A 77 -10.26 7.40 6.93
C SER A 77 -8.98 7.44 7.78
N GLY A 78 -9.10 7.78 9.07
CA GLY A 78 -7.95 8.09 9.92
C GLY A 78 -6.90 6.98 10.00
N SER A 79 -7.33 5.72 9.97
CA SER A 79 -6.40 4.58 9.98
C SER A 79 -5.55 4.53 8.70
N LEU A 80 -6.20 4.61 7.54
CA LEU A 80 -5.55 4.58 6.23
C LEU A 80 -4.64 5.81 6.01
N GLU A 81 -5.09 6.99 6.41
CA GLU A 81 -4.28 8.21 6.32
C GLU A 81 -2.99 8.08 7.16
N GLU A 82 -3.12 7.57 8.39
CA GLU A 82 -1.97 7.36 9.27
C GLU A 82 -1.00 6.29 8.71
N MET A 83 -1.52 5.22 8.10
CA MET A 83 -0.69 4.23 7.43
C MET A 83 0.21 4.87 6.36
N ALA A 84 -0.37 5.71 5.49
CA ALA A 84 0.39 6.42 4.45
C ALA A 84 1.42 7.39 5.05
N LYS A 85 1.07 8.12 6.12
CA LYS A 85 1.98 9.02 6.84
C LYS A 85 3.18 8.29 7.44
N ILE A 86 2.94 7.17 8.13
CA ILE A 86 4.00 6.34 8.70
C ILE A 86 4.94 5.89 7.59
N ALA A 87 4.42 5.31 6.50
CA ALA A 87 5.25 4.85 5.40
C ALA A 87 6.06 6.00 4.77
N GLN A 88 5.43 7.15 4.53
CA GLN A 88 6.10 8.33 3.96
C GLN A 88 7.26 8.83 4.84
N SER A 89 7.18 8.70 6.17
CA SER A 89 8.22 9.15 7.09
C SER A 89 9.58 8.44 6.91
N TYR A 90 9.59 7.26 6.27
CA TYR A 90 10.82 6.52 5.99
C TYR A 90 11.55 7.02 4.73
N HIS A 91 10.89 7.83 3.90
CA HIS A 91 11.44 8.39 2.67
C HIS A 91 12.19 9.71 2.90
N PRO A 92 13.13 10.09 2.00
CA PRO A 92 13.75 11.41 2.03
C PRO A 92 12.71 12.52 1.80
N GLN A 93 12.83 13.63 2.54
CA GLN A 93 11.94 14.81 2.45
C GLN A 93 11.98 15.52 1.07
N ASN A 94 13.05 15.32 0.29
CA ASN A 94 13.31 16.04 -0.96
C ASN A 94 13.11 15.17 -2.22
N SER A 95 12.03 14.39 -2.26
CA SER A 95 11.68 13.65 -3.48
C SER A 95 11.06 14.59 -4.52
N SER A 96 11.59 14.57 -5.74
CA SER A 96 11.01 15.24 -6.92
C SER A 96 9.49 15.02 -7.03
N SER A 97 8.75 16.00 -7.54
CA SER A 97 7.29 15.89 -7.78
C SER A 97 6.90 14.74 -8.73
N LYS A 98 7.87 14.15 -9.44
CA LYS A 98 7.69 13.00 -10.34
C LYS A 98 8.07 11.66 -9.71
N ALA A 99 8.59 11.64 -8.48
CA ALA A 99 8.95 10.41 -7.78
C ALA A 99 7.72 9.72 -7.21
N LEU A 100 7.79 8.39 -7.06
CA LEU A 100 6.82 7.64 -6.28
C LEU A 100 6.76 8.21 -4.86
N ARG A 101 5.58 8.20 -4.25
CA ARG A 101 5.34 8.66 -2.88
C ARG A 101 4.27 7.81 -2.22
N CYS A 102 4.33 7.70 -0.91
CA CYS A 102 3.23 7.14 -0.15
C CYS A 102 2.10 8.15 -0.13
N GLN A 103 0.87 7.68 -0.34
CA GLN A 103 -0.28 8.58 -0.46
C GLN A 103 -1.56 7.91 0.02
N PHE A 104 -2.42 8.75 0.57
CA PHE A 104 -3.79 8.41 0.91
C PHE A 104 -4.73 9.06 -0.11
N ALA A 105 -5.75 8.31 -0.52
CA ALA A 105 -6.79 8.79 -1.42
C ALA A 105 -8.16 8.30 -0.98
N ILE A 106 -9.16 9.17 -1.10
CA ILE A 106 -10.56 8.84 -0.87
C ILE A 106 -11.23 8.63 -2.23
N THR A 107 -11.85 7.48 -2.41
CA THR A 107 -12.61 7.15 -3.60
C THR A 107 -14.07 6.99 -3.18
N ALA A 108 -14.82 8.10 -3.26
CA ALA A 108 -16.24 8.15 -2.91
C ALA A 108 -17.13 7.31 -3.84
N ASP A 109 -16.63 6.95 -5.01
CA ASP A 109 -17.31 6.12 -6.00
C ASP A 109 -16.31 5.31 -6.84
N ALA A 110 -16.81 4.28 -7.54
CA ALA A 110 -16.02 3.39 -8.37
C ALA A 110 -15.31 4.09 -9.55
N GLY A 111 -15.86 5.20 -10.06
CA GLY A 111 -15.23 5.98 -11.12
C GLY A 111 -13.97 6.70 -10.66
N LYS A 112 -14.00 7.29 -9.46
CA LYS A 112 -12.82 7.88 -8.82
C LYS A 112 -11.75 6.84 -8.50
N LEU A 113 -12.17 5.62 -8.12
CA LEU A 113 -11.25 4.50 -7.91
C LEU A 113 -10.52 4.11 -9.21
N VAL A 114 -11.25 3.99 -10.32
CA VAL A 114 -10.65 3.71 -11.64
C VAL A 114 -9.67 4.81 -12.05
N ASN A 115 -10.04 6.08 -11.86
CA ASN A 115 -9.13 7.20 -12.16
C ASN A 115 -7.87 7.17 -11.29
N HIS A 116 -7.97 6.77 -10.02
CA HIS A 116 -6.80 6.61 -9.16
C HIS A 116 -5.92 5.46 -9.63
N PHE A 117 -6.51 4.33 -10.04
CA PHE A 117 -5.74 3.23 -10.62
C PHE A 117 -5.05 3.62 -11.91
N ASN A 118 -5.67 4.41 -12.78
CA ASN A 118 -5.01 4.95 -13.98
C ASN A 118 -3.82 5.85 -13.62
N TYR A 119 -3.96 6.69 -12.59
CA TYR A 119 -2.85 7.50 -12.08
C TYR A 119 -1.70 6.63 -11.53
N VAL A 120 -2.03 5.60 -10.74
CA VAL A 120 -1.05 4.66 -10.20
C VAL A 120 -0.37 3.89 -11.33
N GLU A 121 -1.13 3.39 -12.31
CA GLU A 121 -0.61 2.72 -13.49
C GLU A 121 0.35 3.62 -14.26
N GLU A 122 -0.03 4.87 -14.53
CA GLU A 122 0.84 5.83 -15.20
C GLU A 122 2.14 6.10 -14.42
N SER A 123 2.05 6.16 -13.08
CA SER A 123 3.20 6.31 -12.18
C SER A 123 4.11 5.09 -12.18
N LEU A 124 3.54 3.88 -12.21
CA LEU A 124 4.25 2.61 -12.21
C LEU A 124 4.77 2.20 -13.59
N ARG A 125 4.18 2.68 -14.69
CA ARG A 125 4.53 2.32 -16.07
C ARG A 125 6.01 2.56 -16.39
N LYS A 126 6.63 3.55 -15.75
CA LYS A 126 8.07 3.84 -15.87
C LYS A 126 8.97 2.82 -15.18
N HIS A 127 8.41 2.00 -14.29
CA HIS A 127 9.11 1.08 -13.40
C HIS A 127 8.94 -0.41 -13.80
N LYS A 128 8.38 -0.71 -14.99
CA LYS A 128 8.21 -2.08 -15.54
C LYS A 128 7.66 -3.09 -14.52
N PRO A 129 6.41 -2.91 -14.05
CA PRO A 129 5.85 -3.75 -12.99
C PRO A 129 5.80 -5.22 -13.43
N ALA A 130 6.10 -6.14 -12.51
CA ALA A 130 5.98 -7.58 -12.70
C ALA A 130 4.91 -8.13 -11.76
N LEU A 131 3.98 -8.93 -12.29
CA LEU A 131 3.00 -9.64 -11.49
C LEU A 131 3.57 -10.98 -11.03
N LEU A 132 3.57 -11.23 -9.72
CA LEU A 132 3.95 -12.52 -9.17
C LEU A 132 2.81 -13.53 -9.39
N ARG A 133 3.13 -14.77 -9.81
CA ARG A 133 2.14 -15.85 -9.86
C ARG A 133 1.77 -16.23 -8.44
N LYS A 134 0.48 -16.48 -8.22
CA LYS A 134 -0.03 -17.03 -6.95
C LYS A 134 0.68 -18.36 -6.67
N VAL A 135 1.42 -18.44 -5.58
CA VAL A 135 1.94 -19.71 -5.07
C VAL A 135 0.73 -20.48 -4.52
N GLN A 136 0.53 -21.71 -5.03
CA GLN A 136 -0.61 -22.57 -4.69
C GLN A 136 -0.62 -22.93 -3.21
#